data_AF-A0AAD0W8U8-F1
#
_entry.id   AF-A0AAD0W8U8-F1
#
_cell.length_a   1.000
_cell.length_b   1.000
_cell.length_c   1.000
_cell.angle_alpha   90.00
_cell.angle_beta   90.00
_cell.angle_gamma   90.00
#
_symmetry.space_group_name_H-M   'P 1'
#
loop_
_entity.id
_entity.type
_entity.pdbx_description
1 polymer ?
#
loop_
_entity_poly.entity_id
_entity_poly.type
_entity_poly.pdbx_seq_one_letter_code
_entity_poly.pdbx_strand_id
1 'polypeptide(L)'
;MAKTHYTREQLNRAKALIGEEWPNNLSDEKLQELLANTVKFKAKNLTLSGETPDPMTGIDYDPKCQTDQTLVKGLSLQRMLFEALHPDITLPTYHERETEKTAARAQLQDASLPLVERFQAAQRVIAMHYARSVWDGLDNKQPLSFLSHPGLTEYTAHYLHSAPGLAGVHFGEDVARALLDQYPAPNKFYVRTGSSYYLKA
;
A
#
# COMPACT_ATOMS: atom_id res chain seq x y z
N MET A 1 -13.08 16.52 -11.26
CA MET A 1 -12.31 15.72 -10.29
C MET A 1 -11.37 16.67 -9.56
N ALA A 2 -11.36 16.68 -8.22
CA ALA A 2 -10.37 17.46 -7.48
C ALA A 2 -8.98 16.95 -7.83
N LYS A 3 -8.03 17.85 -8.14
CA LYS A 3 -6.64 17.44 -8.41
C LYS A 3 -6.02 16.97 -7.09
N THR A 4 -5.50 15.76 -7.10
CA THR A 4 -4.70 15.21 -6.00
C THR A 4 -3.44 16.06 -5.87
N HIS A 5 -3.34 16.86 -4.80
CA HIS A 5 -2.13 17.60 -4.46
C HIS A 5 -1.17 16.70 -3.67
N TYR A 6 0.10 16.69 -4.07
CA TYR A 6 1.19 16.00 -3.37
C TYR A 6 2.13 17.03 -2.76
N THR A 7 2.73 16.69 -1.62
CA THR A 7 3.75 17.52 -0.98
C THR A 7 5.05 17.50 -1.81
N ARG A 8 5.85 18.56 -1.71
CA ARG A 8 7.19 18.61 -2.34
C ARG A 8 8.07 17.42 -1.95
N GLU A 9 7.99 16.96 -0.70
CA GLU A 9 8.73 15.79 -0.23
C GLU A 9 8.32 14.51 -0.98
N GLN A 10 7.01 14.26 -1.15
CA GLN A 10 6.51 13.13 -1.95
C GLN A 10 7.01 13.21 -3.40
N LEU A 11 6.95 14.38 -4.01
CA LEU A 11 7.40 14.59 -5.40
C LEU A 11 8.92 14.38 -5.54
N ASN A 12 9.72 14.83 -4.56
CA ASN A 12 11.17 14.64 -4.57
C ASN A 12 11.56 13.16 -4.40
N ARG A 13 10.88 12.41 -3.52
CA ARG A 13 11.07 10.96 -3.40
C ARG A 13 10.74 10.24 -4.71
N ALA A 14 9.63 10.60 -5.35
CA ALA A 14 9.27 10.05 -6.66
C ALA A 14 10.31 10.38 -7.74
N LYS A 15 10.81 11.62 -7.78
CA LYS A 15 11.87 12.05 -8.71
C LYS A 15 13.13 11.22 -8.54
N ALA A 16 13.60 11.08 -7.29
CA ALA A 16 14.78 10.29 -6.96
C ALA A 16 14.62 8.82 -7.39
N LEU A 17 13.45 8.24 -7.14
CA LEU A 17 13.16 6.86 -7.51
C LEU A 17 13.09 6.64 -9.03
N ILE A 18 12.46 7.57 -9.75
CA ILE A 18 12.27 7.46 -11.21
C ILE A 18 13.60 7.67 -11.95
N GLY A 19 14.54 8.40 -11.35
CA GLY A 19 15.91 8.56 -11.84
C GLY A 19 16.07 9.55 -12.99
N GLU A 20 15.09 10.43 -13.22
CA GLU A 20 15.14 11.43 -14.30
C GLU A 20 15.75 12.74 -13.81
N GLU A 21 16.64 13.31 -14.62
CA GLU A 21 17.26 14.60 -14.34
C GLU A 21 16.37 15.74 -14.83
N TRP A 22 15.71 16.41 -13.87
CA TRP A 22 14.98 17.65 -14.11
C TRP A 22 15.56 18.80 -13.31
N PRO A 23 15.38 20.06 -13.77
CA PRO A 23 15.80 21.24 -13.03
C PRO A 23 15.25 21.24 -11.59
N ASN A 24 16.06 21.71 -10.64
CA ASN A 24 15.67 21.74 -9.21
C ASN A 24 14.71 22.89 -8.88
N ASN A 25 14.54 23.86 -9.78
CA ASN A 25 13.71 25.06 -9.60
C ASN A 25 12.28 24.93 -10.17
N LEU A 26 11.83 23.72 -10.51
CA LEU A 26 10.46 23.49 -10.98
C LEU A 26 9.42 23.75 -9.88
N SER A 27 8.26 24.32 -10.23
CA SER A 27 7.11 24.40 -9.34
C SER A 27 6.56 23.00 -8.99
N ASP A 28 5.79 22.89 -7.91
CA ASP A 28 5.17 21.62 -7.48
C ASP A 28 4.28 21.05 -8.59
N GLU A 29 3.48 21.90 -9.24
CA GLU A 29 2.58 21.52 -10.33
C GLU A 29 3.35 21.00 -11.53
N LYS A 30 4.46 21.67 -11.91
CA LYS A 30 5.25 21.26 -13.07
C LYS A 30 5.99 19.96 -12.80
N LEU A 31 6.53 19.78 -11.60
CA LEU A 31 7.17 18.54 -11.21
C LEU A 31 6.16 17.38 -11.18
N GLN A 32 4.97 17.60 -10.62
CA GLN A 32 3.88 16.62 -10.61
C GLN A 32 3.46 16.20 -12.04
N GLU A 33 3.33 17.17 -12.95
CA GLU A 33 3.00 16.91 -14.35
C GLU A 33 4.06 16.02 -15.04
N LEU A 34 5.35 16.38 -14.89
CA LEU A 34 6.46 15.64 -15.48
C LEU A 34 6.53 14.21 -14.94
N LEU A 35 6.45 14.05 -13.61
CA LEU A 35 6.41 12.74 -12.95
C LEU A 35 5.27 11.87 -13.48
N ALA A 36 4.04 12.42 -13.54
CA ALA A 36 2.88 11.68 -14.00
C ALA A 36 3.01 11.25 -15.47
N ASN A 37 3.57 12.10 -16.33
CA ASN A 37 3.82 11.78 -17.74
C ASN A 37 4.90 10.71 -17.89
N THR A 38 5.98 10.78 -17.11
CA THR A 38 7.03 9.75 -17.12
C THR A 38 6.51 8.41 -16.64
N VAL A 39 5.73 8.35 -15.56
CA VAL A 39 5.14 7.08 -15.09
C VAL A 39 4.21 6.49 -16.15
N LYS A 40 3.35 7.30 -16.78
CA LYS A 40 2.50 6.84 -17.91
C LYS A 40 3.33 6.28 -19.07
N PHE A 41 4.41 6.98 -19.43
CA PHE A 41 5.30 6.55 -20.50
C PHE A 41 6.00 5.23 -20.14
N LYS A 42 6.56 5.11 -18.93
CA LYS A 42 7.19 3.87 -18.44
C LYS A 42 6.18 2.71 -18.39
N ALA A 43 4.95 2.95 -17.92
CA ALA A 43 3.90 1.94 -17.88
C ALA A 43 3.55 1.45 -19.30
N LYS A 44 3.38 2.34 -20.27
CA LYS A 44 3.07 1.97 -21.66
C LYS A 44 4.12 1.02 -22.25
N ASN A 45 5.39 1.26 -21.92
CA ASN A 45 6.53 0.48 -22.40
C ASN A 45 6.86 -0.75 -21.54
N LEU A 46 6.14 -1.00 -20.45
CA LEU A 46 6.32 -2.20 -19.65
C LEU A 46 5.91 -3.43 -20.47
N THR A 47 6.74 -4.46 -20.48
CA THR A 47 6.42 -5.75 -21.11
C THR A 47 5.72 -6.64 -20.08
N LEU A 48 4.53 -7.15 -20.41
CA LEU A 48 3.85 -8.14 -19.58
C LEU A 48 4.40 -9.54 -19.87
N SER A 49 4.31 -10.46 -18.91
CA SER A 49 4.81 -11.83 -19.05
C SER A 49 4.08 -12.63 -20.15
N GLY A 50 2.83 -12.27 -20.45
CA GLY A 50 1.96 -13.04 -21.34
C GLY A 50 1.15 -14.11 -20.62
N GLU A 51 1.37 -14.31 -19.32
CA GLU A 51 0.61 -15.21 -18.47
C GLU A 51 -0.64 -14.51 -17.92
N THR A 52 -1.76 -15.23 -17.83
CA THR A 52 -2.98 -14.75 -17.17
C THR A 52 -3.40 -15.76 -16.08
N PRO A 53 -3.60 -15.33 -14.83
CA PRO A 53 -3.44 -13.95 -14.32
C PRO A 53 -1.99 -13.45 -14.37
N ASP A 54 -1.79 -12.14 -14.49
CA ASP A 54 -0.46 -11.52 -14.47
C ASP A 54 0.24 -11.85 -13.14
N PRO A 55 1.45 -12.44 -13.13
CA PRO A 55 2.11 -12.87 -11.90
C PRO A 55 2.40 -11.74 -10.90
N MET A 56 2.53 -10.48 -11.38
CA MET A 56 2.80 -9.33 -10.50
C MET A 56 1.53 -8.77 -9.85
N THR A 57 0.40 -8.80 -10.52
CA THR A 57 -0.83 -8.16 -10.01
C THR A 57 -1.86 -9.18 -9.56
N GLY A 58 -1.77 -10.42 -10.04
CA GLY A 58 -2.80 -11.45 -9.90
C GLY A 58 -4.07 -11.12 -10.69
N ILE A 59 -4.02 -10.19 -11.64
CA ILE A 59 -5.16 -9.73 -12.43
C ILE A 59 -5.20 -10.48 -13.76
N ASP A 60 -6.35 -11.05 -14.08
CA ASP A 60 -6.61 -11.61 -15.40
C ASP A 60 -6.69 -10.52 -16.47
N TYR A 61 -6.07 -10.76 -17.63
CA TYR A 61 -6.14 -9.83 -18.75
C TYR A 61 -6.11 -10.57 -20.09
N ASP A 62 -6.80 -10.02 -21.10
CA ASP A 62 -6.67 -10.50 -22.48
C ASP A 62 -5.44 -9.84 -23.15
N PRO A 63 -4.42 -10.60 -23.60
CA PRO A 63 -3.27 -10.07 -24.33
C PRO A 63 -3.63 -9.38 -25.66
N LYS A 64 -4.85 -9.55 -26.17
CA LYS A 64 -5.36 -8.86 -27.35
C LYS A 64 -6.15 -7.60 -27.01
N CYS A 65 -6.54 -7.40 -25.75
CA CYS A 65 -7.25 -6.22 -25.28
C CYS A 65 -6.26 -5.14 -24.82
N GLN A 66 -6.20 -4.03 -25.53
CA GLN A 66 -5.30 -2.92 -25.19
C GLN A 66 -5.65 -2.27 -23.84
N THR A 67 -6.94 -2.20 -23.49
CA THR A 67 -7.41 -1.60 -22.24
C THR A 67 -6.94 -2.40 -21.04
N ASP A 68 -7.08 -3.73 -21.08
CA ASP A 68 -6.68 -4.61 -19.99
C ASP A 68 -5.17 -4.58 -19.80
N GLN A 69 -4.41 -4.64 -20.90
CA GLN A 69 -2.95 -4.49 -20.85
C GLN A 69 -2.53 -3.15 -20.25
N THR A 70 -3.22 -2.06 -20.58
CA THR A 70 -2.92 -0.73 -20.05
C THR A 70 -3.20 -0.66 -18.54
N LEU A 71 -4.27 -1.30 -18.08
CA LEU A 71 -4.59 -1.43 -16.66
C LEU A 71 -3.49 -2.20 -15.92
N VAL A 72 -3.20 -3.43 -16.36
CA VAL A 72 -2.22 -4.30 -15.70
C VAL A 72 -0.84 -3.63 -15.68
N LYS A 73 -0.35 -3.13 -16.81
CA LYS A 73 0.95 -2.44 -16.85
C LYS A 73 1.03 -1.24 -15.91
N GLY A 74 -0.05 -0.46 -15.84
CA GLY A 74 -0.14 0.70 -14.96
C GLY A 74 -0.10 0.32 -13.48
N LEU A 75 -0.78 -0.76 -13.10
CA LEU A 75 -0.78 -1.28 -11.74
C LEU A 75 0.54 -1.97 -11.38
N SER A 76 1.13 -2.77 -12.27
CA SER A 76 2.42 -3.42 -12.07
C SER A 76 3.53 -2.39 -11.84
N LEU A 77 3.59 -1.32 -12.65
CA LEU A 77 4.58 -0.26 -12.45
C LEU A 77 4.36 0.48 -11.13
N GLN A 78 3.12 0.82 -10.78
CA GLN A 78 2.84 1.51 -9.52
C GLN A 78 3.13 0.65 -8.29
N ARG A 79 2.90 -0.68 -8.37
CA ARG A 79 3.36 -1.65 -7.38
C ARG A 79 4.88 -1.57 -7.22
N MET A 80 5.63 -1.71 -8.32
CA MET A 80 7.09 -1.68 -8.28
C MET A 80 7.63 -0.37 -7.67
N LEU A 81 7.03 0.77 -8.02
CA LEU A 81 7.42 2.07 -7.48
C LEU A 81 7.07 2.18 -5.99
N PHE A 82 5.92 1.66 -5.57
CA PHE A 82 5.54 1.62 -4.16
C PHE A 82 6.51 0.77 -3.34
N GLU A 83 6.78 -0.47 -3.74
CA GLU A 83 7.71 -1.37 -3.04
C GLU A 83 9.13 -0.81 -3.00
N ALA A 84 9.56 -0.07 -4.03
CA ALA A 84 10.84 0.61 -4.01
C ALA A 84 10.91 1.82 -3.06
N LEU A 85 9.78 2.51 -2.82
CA LEU A 85 9.69 3.54 -1.77
C LEU A 85 9.61 2.94 -0.36
N HIS A 86 9.14 1.71 -0.26
CA HIS A 86 8.88 1.01 0.99
C HIS A 86 9.53 -0.39 0.95
N PRO A 87 10.87 -0.47 0.99
CA PRO A 87 11.60 -1.72 0.72
C PRO A 87 11.30 -2.84 1.72
N ASP A 88 10.80 -2.50 2.91
CA ASP A 88 10.38 -3.47 3.93
C ASP A 88 8.97 -4.05 3.68
N ILE A 89 8.33 -3.69 2.56
CA ILE A 89 6.94 -4.03 2.25
C ILE A 89 6.85 -4.63 0.86
N THR A 90 6.41 -5.88 0.81
CA THR A 90 5.98 -6.52 -0.43
C THR A 90 4.46 -6.47 -0.53
N LEU A 91 3.93 -6.19 -1.72
CA LEU A 91 2.51 -6.24 -2.04
C LEU A 91 2.14 -7.59 -2.65
N PRO A 92 1.68 -8.58 -1.85
CA PRO A 92 1.23 -9.86 -2.37
C PRO A 92 0.01 -9.70 -3.27
N THR A 93 -0.16 -10.64 -4.20
CA THR A 93 -1.41 -10.83 -4.96
C THR A 93 -2.57 -11.17 -4.01
N TYR A 94 -3.81 -11.12 -4.52
CA TYR A 94 -4.99 -11.49 -3.72
C TYR A 94 -4.85 -12.89 -3.10
N HIS A 95 -4.43 -13.88 -3.89
CA HIS A 95 -4.35 -15.27 -3.41
C HIS A 95 -3.28 -15.43 -2.34
N GLU A 96 -2.07 -14.92 -2.57
CA GLU A 96 -0.97 -14.96 -1.61
C GLU A 96 -1.37 -14.29 -0.30
N ARG A 97 -2.01 -13.12 -0.39
CA ARG A 97 -2.50 -12.37 0.78
C ARG A 97 -3.51 -13.18 1.59
N GLU A 98 -4.49 -13.81 0.94
CA GLU A 98 -5.52 -14.59 1.65
C GLU A 98 -4.94 -15.86 2.30
N THR A 99 -4.00 -16.52 1.63
CA THR A 99 -3.26 -17.67 2.19
C THR A 99 -2.47 -17.26 3.43
N GLU A 100 -1.66 -16.20 3.31
CA GLU A 100 -0.83 -15.68 4.39
C GLU A 100 -1.65 -15.19 5.58
N LYS A 101 -2.73 -14.45 5.32
CA LYS A 101 -3.66 -13.98 6.36
C LYS A 101 -4.32 -15.15 7.10
N THR A 102 -4.67 -16.22 6.39
CA THR A 102 -5.28 -17.41 7.01
C THR A 102 -4.27 -18.14 7.90
N ALA A 103 -3.04 -18.34 7.41
CA ALA A 103 -1.97 -18.96 8.20
C ALA A 103 -1.62 -18.13 9.45
N ALA A 104 -1.49 -16.82 9.32
CA ALA A 104 -1.21 -15.92 10.44
C ALA A 104 -2.37 -15.90 11.45
N ARG A 105 -3.64 -15.95 10.99
CA ARG A 105 -4.79 -16.05 11.90
C ARG A 105 -4.81 -17.36 12.69
N ALA A 106 -4.44 -18.48 12.05
CA ALA A 106 -4.35 -19.76 12.75
C ALA A 106 -3.30 -19.72 13.87
N GLN A 107 -2.11 -19.16 13.60
CA GLN A 107 -1.08 -18.97 14.62
C GLN A 107 -1.53 -18.03 15.75
N LEU A 108 -2.16 -16.91 15.39
CA LEU A 108 -2.68 -15.94 16.36
C LEU A 108 -3.70 -16.55 17.33
N GLN A 109 -4.54 -17.48 16.84
CA GLN A 109 -5.58 -18.15 17.62
C GLN A 109 -5.07 -19.36 18.43
N ASP A 110 -3.85 -19.81 18.18
CA ASP A 110 -3.25 -20.94 18.90
C ASP A 110 -2.72 -20.50 20.27
N ALA A 111 -3.54 -20.70 21.30
CA ALA A 111 -3.22 -20.37 22.68
C ALA A 111 -2.02 -21.15 23.25
N SER A 112 -1.55 -22.20 22.59
CA SER A 112 -0.33 -22.92 23.00
C SER A 112 0.95 -22.19 22.63
N LEU A 113 0.88 -21.27 21.66
CA LEU A 113 2.04 -20.51 21.22
C LEU A 113 2.40 -19.38 22.19
N PRO A 114 3.72 -19.10 22.37
CA PRO A 114 4.19 -17.96 23.15
C PRO A 114 3.61 -16.63 22.64
N LEU A 115 3.46 -15.67 23.54
CA LEU A 115 2.95 -14.32 23.21
C LEU A 115 3.73 -13.68 22.05
N VAL A 116 5.05 -13.85 22.00
CA VAL A 116 5.92 -13.29 20.95
C VAL A 116 5.56 -13.84 19.56
N GLU A 117 5.23 -15.14 19.45
CA GLU A 117 4.87 -15.75 18.18
C GLU A 117 3.48 -15.30 17.72
N ARG A 118 2.51 -15.24 18.65
CA ARG A 118 1.18 -14.69 18.37
C ARG A 118 1.24 -13.21 18.02
N PHE A 119 2.15 -12.45 18.63
CA PHE A 119 2.40 -11.05 18.31
C PHE A 119 2.93 -10.87 16.87
N GLN A 120 3.92 -11.66 16.47
CA GLN A 120 4.42 -11.67 15.09
C GLN A 120 3.32 -12.07 14.09
N ALA A 121 2.49 -13.04 14.45
CA ALA A 121 1.34 -13.42 13.64
C ALA A 121 0.34 -12.26 13.47
N ALA A 122 0.06 -11.49 14.53
CA ALA A 122 -0.79 -10.30 14.43
C ALA A 122 -0.17 -9.21 13.53
N GLN A 123 1.14 -8.97 13.61
CA GLN A 123 1.84 -8.05 12.70
C GLN A 123 1.70 -8.49 11.23
N ARG A 124 1.81 -9.79 10.93
CA ARG A 124 1.57 -10.34 9.59
C ARG A 124 0.14 -10.09 9.12
N VAL A 125 -0.87 -10.29 9.99
CA VAL A 125 -2.27 -9.96 9.68
C VAL A 125 -2.45 -8.47 9.34
N ILE A 126 -1.87 -7.58 10.14
CA ILE A 126 -1.92 -6.13 9.90
C ILE A 126 -1.24 -5.77 8.58
N ALA A 127 -0.08 -6.35 8.29
CA ALA A 127 0.63 -6.17 7.03
C ALA A 127 -0.23 -6.60 5.82
N MET A 128 -0.98 -7.70 5.93
CA MET A 128 -1.91 -8.13 4.87
C MET A 128 -3.09 -7.16 4.70
N HIS A 129 -3.61 -6.60 5.79
CA HIS A 129 -4.62 -5.53 5.71
C HIS A 129 -4.07 -4.27 5.06
N TYR A 130 -2.84 -3.89 5.41
CA TYR A 130 -2.13 -2.78 4.79
C TYR A 130 -1.93 -3.00 3.29
N ALA A 131 -1.40 -4.16 2.88
CA ALA A 131 -1.19 -4.49 1.47
C ALA A 131 -2.48 -4.40 0.65
N ARG A 132 -3.62 -4.86 1.20
CA ARG A 132 -4.94 -4.65 0.59
C ARG A 132 -5.25 -3.16 0.45
N SER A 133 -5.09 -2.39 1.52
CA SER A 133 -5.36 -0.95 1.49
C SER A 133 -4.50 -0.21 0.47
N VAL A 134 -3.26 -0.66 0.22
CA VAL A 134 -2.40 -0.11 -0.83
C VAL A 134 -2.93 -0.48 -2.21
N TRP A 135 -3.21 -1.77 -2.46
CA TRP A 135 -3.81 -2.20 -3.73
C TRP A 135 -5.10 -1.45 -4.08
N ASP A 136 -6.00 -1.26 -3.10
CA ASP A 136 -7.27 -0.55 -3.28
C ASP A 136 -7.05 0.95 -3.59
N GLY A 137 -5.90 1.52 -3.25
CA GLY A 137 -5.55 2.91 -3.55
C GLY A 137 -4.72 3.11 -4.82
N LEU A 138 -4.14 2.04 -5.40
CA LEU A 138 -3.46 2.13 -6.68
C LEU A 138 -4.48 2.31 -7.81
N ASP A 139 -4.29 3.35 -8.63
CA ASP A 139 -5.22 3.72 -9.72
C ASP A 139 -4.43 3.95 -11.02
N ASN A 140 -4.71 3.16 -12.06
CA ASN A 140 -4.04 3.29 -13.35
C ASN A 140 -4.35 4.63 -14.06
N LYS A 141 -5.43 5.32 -13.68
CA LYS A 141 -5.79 6.66 -14.18
C LYS A 141 -5.08 7.77 -13.40
N GLN A 142 -4.53 7.48 -12.21
CA GLN A 142 -3.73 8.40 -11.40
C GLN A 142 -2.30 7.86 -11.23
N PRO A 143 -1.37 8.20 -12.13
CA PRO A 143 -0.04 7.59 -12.18
C PRO A 143 0.83 7.76 -10.93
N LEU A 144 0.47 8.69 -10.05
CA LEU A 144 1.20 8.99 -8.82
C LEU A 144 0.46 8.50 -7.56
N SER A 145 -0.57 7.66 -7.72
CA SER A 145 -1.38 7.18 -6.60
C SER A 145 -0.55 6.41 -5.56
N PHE A 146 0.54 5.76 -5.97
CA PHE A 146 1.51 5.10 -5.09
C PHE A 146 2.13 6.03 -4.02
N LEU A 147 2.15 7.35 -4.23
CA LEU A 147 2.68 8.32 -3.26
C LEU A 147 1.71 8.63 -2.11
N SER A 148 0.44 8.21 -2.24
CA SER A 148 -0.62 8.63 -1.32
C SER A 148 -0.75 7.75 -0.08
N HIS A 149 0.00 6.64 0.00
CA HIS A 149 -0.07 5.70 1.10
C HIS A 149 0.95 6.04 2.20
N PRO A 150 0.55 6.02 3.48
CA PRO A 150 1.48 6.11 4.60
C PRO A 150 2.32 4.84 4.69
N GLY A 151 3.43 4.85 5.44
CA GLY A 151 4.20 3.62 5.71
C GLY A 151 3.48 2.65 6.65
N LEU A 152 3.92 1.38 6.70
CA LEU A 152 3.28 0.34 7.52
C LEU A 152 3.19 0.69 9.01
N THR A 153 4.21 1.32 9.59
CA THR A 153 4.20 1.72 11.01
C THR A 153 3.09 2.74 11.30
N GLU A 154 2.97 3.76 10.46
CA GLU A 154 1.93 4.79 10.57
C GLU A 154 0.54 4.17 10.37
N TYR A 155 0.39 3.32 9.36
CA TYR A 155 -0.84 2.57 9.13
C TYR A 155 -1.21 1.69 10.34
N THR A 156 -0.25 0.98 10.92
CA THR A 156 -0.47 0.07 12.04
C THR A 156 -0.98 0.83 13.26
N ALA A 157 -0.36 1.97 13.57
CA ALA A 157 -0.84 2.84 14.64
C ALA A 157 -2.27 3.32 14.36
N HIS A 158 -2.57 3.78 13.14
CA HIS A 158 -3.95 4.15 12.79
C HIS A 158 -4.94 2.98 12.90
N TYR A 159 -4.57 1.81 12.40
CA TYR A 159 -5.40 0.61 12.41
C TYR A 159 -5.77 0.22 13.85
N LEU A 160 -4.78 0.15 14.75
CA LEU A 160 -4.97 -0.21 16.15
C LEU A 160 -5.78 0.82 16.95
N HIS A 161 -5.52 2.12 16.73
CA HIS A 161 -6.12 3.19 17.54
C HIS A 161 -7.43 3.75 16.96
N SER A 162 -7.79 3.40 15.72
CA SER A 162 -9.07 3.82 15.10
C SER A 162 -10.30 3.20 15.79
N ALA A 163 -10.15 2.01 16.37
CA ALA A 163 -11.19 1.31 17.12
C ALA A 163 -10.55 0.38 18.16
N PRO A 164 -10.01 0.91 19.27
CA PRO A 164 -9.19 0.14 20.21
C PRO A 164 -9.94 -1.02 20.86
N GLY A 165 -11.25 -0.89 21.08
CA GLY A 165 -12.10 -1.98 21.60
C GLY A 165 -12.24 -3.17 20.64
N LEU A 166 -11.99 -2.96 19.33
CA LEU A 166 -11.98 -4.04 18.34
C LEU A 166 -10.63 -4.76 18.28
N ALA A 167 -9.53 -4.10 18.66
CA ALA A 167 -8.20 -4.71 18.65
C ALA A 167 -8.13 -5.93 19.59
N GLY A 168 -8.67 -5.81 20.80
CA GLY A 168 -8.76 -6.93 21.76
C GLY A 168 -9.60 -8.10 21.22
N VAL A 169 -10.70 -7.81 20.52
CA VAL A 169 -11.55 -8.83 19.88
C VAL A 169 -10.85 -9.49 18.69
N HIS A 170 -10.09 -8.73 17.90
CA HIS A 170 -9.44 -9.22 16.69
C HIS A 170 -8.14 -9.98 16.95
N PHE A 171 -7.37 -9.59 17.97
CA PHE A 171 -6.04 -10.13 18.23
C PHE A 171 -5.90 -10.91 19.54
N GLY A 172 -6.87 -10.80 20.44
CA GLY A 172 -6.74 -11.24 21.83
C GLY A 172 -6.15 -10.12 22.71
N GLU A 173 -6.60 -10.05 23.95
CA GLU A 173 -6.28 -8.94 24.89
C GLU A 173 -4.79 -8.75 25.15
N ASP A 174 -4.05 -9.85 25.31
CA ASP A 174 -2.61 -9.83 25.60
C ASP A 174 -1.79 -9.34 24.40
N VAL A 175 -2.09 -9.85 23.20
CA VAL A 175 -1.47 -9.43 21.95
C VAL A 175 -1.84 -7.99 21.61
N ALA A 176 -3.11 -7.62 21.75
CA ALA A 176 -3.59 -6.26 21.48
C ALA A 176 -2.90 -5.23 22.39
N ARG A 177 -2.73 -5.53 23.68
CA ARG A 177 -1.98 -4.67 24.60
C ARG A 177 -0.53 -4.48 24.16
N ALA A 178 0.17 -5.59 23.85
CA ALA A 178 1.55 -5.51 23.36
C ALA A 178 1.66 -4.68 22.06
N LEU A 179 0.68 -4.79 21.16
CA LEU A 179 0.63 -4.00 19.92
C LEU A 179 0.43 -2.51 20.20
N LEU A 180 -0.48 -2.16 21.10
CA LEU A 180 -0.74 -0.77 21.49
C LEU A 180 0.48 -0.14 22.19
N ASP A 181 1.23 -0.93 22.97
CA ASP A 181 2.47 -0.48 23.61
C ASP A 181 3.59 -0.24 22.58
N GLN A 182 3.71 -1.09 21.56
CA GLN A 182 4.72 -0.94 20.51
C GLN A 182 4.40 0.16 19.49
N TYR A 183 3.12 0.38 19.19
CA TYR A 183 2.67 1.37 18.20
C TYR A 183 1.85 2.46 18.90
N PRO A 184 2.49 3.53 19.43
CA PRO A 184 1.80 4.57 20.16
C PRO A 184 0.82 5.34 19.27
N ALA A 185 -0.19 5.95 19.90
CA ALA A 185 -1.22 6.70 19.19
C ALA A 185 -0.59 7.85 18.37
N PRO A 186 -1.00 8.02 17.10
CA PRO A 186 -0.45 9.08 16.26
C PRO A 186 -0.93 10.46 16.76
N ASN A 187 -0.03 11.45 16.72
CA ASN A 187 -0.33 12.83 17.15
C ASN A 187 -1.48 13.48 16.36
N LYS A 188 -1.74 13.01 15.14
CA LYS A 188 -2.85 13.44 14.28
C LYS A 188 -3.38 12.26 13.48
N PHE A 189 -4.69 12.11 13.42
CA PHE A 189 -5.35 11.16 12.52
C PHE A 189 -5.65 11.86 11.19
N TYR A 190 -4.77 11.71 10.21
CA TYR A 190 -5.01 12.22 8.87
C TYR A 190 -5.68 11.13 8.02
N VAL A 191 -6.98 11.29 7.78
CA VAL A 191 -7.70 10.43 6.83
C VAL A 191 -8.06 11.23 5.59
N ARG A 192 -7.64 10.73 4.43
CA ARG A 192 -8.04 11.30 3.14
C ARG A 192 -9.42 10.78 2.74
N THR A 193 -10.28 11.66 2.24
CA THR A 193 -11.60 11.33 1.70
C THR A 193 -11.47 10.30 0.56
N GLY A 194 -12.15 9.16 0.70
CA GLY A 194 -12.11 8.03 -0.25
C GLY A 194 -11.30 6.82 0.22
N SER A 195 -10.48 6.96 1.27
CA SER A 195 -9.82 5.85 1.95
C SER A 195 -10.68 5.43 3.15
N SER A 196 -10.90 4.13 3.34
CA SER A 196 -11.71 3.60 4.43
C SER A 196 -11.02 3.77 5.78
N TYR A 197 -11.05 4.97 6.36
CA TYR A 197 -10.77 5.20 7.79
C TYR A 197 -11.78 6.20 8.35
N TYR A 198 -12.35 5.86 9.50
CA TYR A 198 -13.51 6.57 10.06
C TYR A 198 -13.11 7.95 10.60
N LEU A 199 -13.96 8.95 10.36
CA LEU A 199 -13.94 10.25 11.04
C LEU A 199 -14.89 10.20 12.25
N LYS A 200 -14.52 10.88 13.33
CA LYS A 200 -15.46 11.80 13.97
C LYS A 200 -14.72 13.00 14.55
N ALA A 201 -15.28 14.18 14.26
CA ALA A 201 -14.90 15.44 14.88
C ALA A 201 -15.10 15.39 16.40
#